data_AF-A0A564Z8F4-F1
#
_entry.id   AF-A0A564Z8F4-F1
#
_cell.length_a   1.000
_cell.length_b   1.000
_cell.length_c   1.000
_cell.angle_alpha   90.00
_cell.angle_beta   90.00
_cell.angle_gamma   90.00
#
_symmetry.space_group_name_H-M   'P 1'
#
loop_
_entity.id
_entity.type
_entity.pdbx_description
1 polymer ?
#
loop_
_entity_poly.entity_id
_entity_poly.type
_entity_poly.pdbx_seq_one_letter_code
_entity_poly.pdbx_strand_id
1 'polypeptide(L)'
;MLLHHREGRDGIDLVADNTHHELAKEIDIFCGIQQLLIRTIEQAEEQLRLNRKSAYNLKRDYESKDTAKNQEELAKTVSSYENTPKVNKCYHPAKSISPTEWVISVRNNLQEGERQIHNSLQLRAIIENILNQIYEDQIKQTEATNRAIRKRIDEIRDSKRKLEENLGLTLKQIIEVEKNIDKIKDAICNVLKAAQIVEAKQNIRDCRPVNERTQDAPYYRMLEQSNDLRNDLSTLHHKIHDSERELKNLRRRQLDLEEEIQLKSNSLNIEEVQVQ
;
A
#
# COMPACT_ATOMS: atom_id res chain seq x y z
N MET A 1 -4.12 8.40 1.20
CA MET A 1 -4.61 8.40 -0.20
C MET A 1 -4.38 7.07 -0.88
N LEU A 2 -3.15 6.53 -0.92
CA LEU A 2 -2.86 5.23 -1.55
C LEU A 2 -3.75 4.07 -1.04
N LEU A 3 -3.98 3.98 0.27
CA LEU A 3 -4.84 2.92 0.84
C LEU A 3 -6.25 2.88 0.23
N HIS A 4 -6.85 4.04 -0.05
CA HIS A 4 -8.18 4.15 -0.65
C HIS A 4 -8.14 3.83 -2.16
N HIS A 5 -7.09 4.23 -2.88
CA HIS A 5 -6.95 3.91 -4.31
C HIS A 5 -6.80 2.39 -4.54
N ARG A 6 -6.23 1.66 -3.58
CA ARG A 6 -6.14 0.19 -3.61
C ARG A 6 -7.50 -0.52 -3.56
N GLU A 7 -8.58 0.18 -3.19
CA GLU A 7 -9.95 -0.33 -3.27
C GLU A 7 -10.45 -0.41 -4.72
N GLY A 8 -9.80 0.28 -5.66
CA GLY A 8 -10.07 0.18 -7.10
C GLY A 8 -9.37 -0.99 -7.81
N ARG A 9 -8.72 -1.89 -7.04
CA ARG A 9 -8.22 -3.17 -7.57
C ARG A 9 -9.39 -4.14 -7.74
N ASP A 10 -9.31 -4.99 -8.74
CA ASP A 10 -10.40 -5.89 -9.11
C ASP A 10 -10.00 -7.37 -9.01
N GLY A 11 -11.02 -8.22 -8.87
CA GLY A 11 -10.87 -9.68 -8.90
C GLY A 11 -9.90 -10.20 -7.85
N ILE A 12 -8.96 -11.04 -8.28
CA ILE A 12 -7.97 -11.68 -7.39
C ILE A 12 -6.95 -10.71 -6.79
N ASP A 13 -6.82 -9.49 -7.34
CA ASP A 13 -5.86 -8.49 -6.84
C ASP A 13 -6.43 -7.57 -5.77
N LEU A 14 -7.74 -7.62 -5.52
CA LEU A 14 -8.39 -6.94 -4.39
C LEU A 14 -8.13 -7.73 -3.10
N VAL A 15 -6.94 -7.52 -2.51
CA VAL A 15 -6.51 -8.22 -1.31
C VAL A 15 -5.81 -7.29 -0.32
N ALA A 16 -6.02 -7.56 0.98
CA ALA A 16 -5.24 -6.98 2.06
C ALA A 16 -3.86 -7.65 2.13
N ASP A 17 -2.96 -7.24 1.24
CA ASP A 17 -1.57 -7.70 1.19
C ASP A 17 -0.69 -6.96 2.21
N ASN A 18 0.60 -7.31 2.24
CA ASN A 18 1.56 -6.67 3.13
C ASN A 18 1.59 -5.13 2.98
N THR A 19 1.44 -4.63 1.75
CA THR A 19 1.42 -3.19 1.48
C THR A 19 0.21 -2.52 2.11
N HIS A 20 -0.97 -3.13 2.04
CA HIS A 20 -2.16 -2.64 2.74
C HIS A 20 -1.92 -2.54 4.26
N HIS A 21 -1.30 -3.55 4.87
CA HIS A 21 -1.02 -3.57 6.30
C HIS A 21 0.00 -2.49 6.70
N GLU A 22 1.09 -2.34 5.95
CA GLU A 22 2.10 -1.30 6.25
C GLU A 22 1.53 0.11 6.07
N LEU A 23 0.68 0.34 5.07
CA LEU A 23 -0.01 1.63 4.89
C LEU A 23 -0.99 1.92 6.04
N ALA A 24 -1.76 0.94 6.49
CA ALA A 24 -2.67 1.10 7.62
C ALA A 24 -1.90 1.40 8.91
N LYS A 25 -0.82 0.65 9.16
CA LYS A 25 0.07 0.86 10.30
C LYS A 25 0.75 2.24 10.28
N GLU A 26 1.11 2.73 9.10
CA GLU A 26 1.64 4.09 8.93
C GLU A 26 0.62 5.15 9.36
N ILE A 27 -0.63 5.02 8.94
CA ILE A 27 -1.72 5.90 9.40
C ILE A 27 -1.87 5.85 10.93
N ASP A 28 -1.89 4.65 11.52
CA ASP A 28 -2.01 4.48 12.96
C ASP A 28 -0.85 5.14 13.73
N ILE A 29 0.39 4.98 13.23
CA ILE A 29 1.58 5.63 13.80
C ILE A 29 1.46 7.15 13.70
N PHE A 30 1.06 7.71 12.56
CA PHE A 30 0.86 9.16 12.43
C PHE A 30 -0.22 9.70 13.35
N CYS A 31 -1.34 9.00 13.50
CA CYS A 31 -2.40 9.38 14.45
C CYS A 31 -1.89 9.32 15.90
N GLY A 32 -1.13 8.29 16.27
CA GLY A 32 -0.51 8.17 17.58
C GLY A 32 0.49 9.29 17.86
N ILE A 33 1.35 9.62 16.89
CA ILE A 33 2.30 10.74 16.97
C ILE A 33 1.57 12.07 17.17
N GLN A 34 0.51 12.32 16.40
CA GLN A 34 -0.27 13.56 16.52
C GLN A 34 -0.85 13.71 17.93
N GLN A 35 -1.44 12.66 18.49
CA GLN A 35 -1.98 12.68 19.86
C GLN A 35 -0.87 12.89 20.90
N LEU A 36 0.29 12.26 20.71
CA LEU A 36 1.44 12.43 21.61
C LEU A 36 1.96 13.87 21.59
N LEU A 37 2.10 14.47 20.41
CA LEU A 37 2.55 15.85 20.25
C LEU A 37 1.56 16.84 20.88
N ILE A 38 0.25 16.63 20.70
CA ILE A 38 -0.79 17.48 21.33
C ILE A 38 -0.64 17.47 22.86
N ARG A 39 -0.57 16.27 23.48
CA ARG A 39 -0.38 16.15 24.93
C ARG A 39 0.92 16.78 25.41
N THR A 40 1.98 16.66 24.61
CA THR A 40 3.30 17.23 24.92
C THR A 40 3.26 18.76 24.89
N ILE A 41 2.54 19.35 23.93
CA ILE A 41 2.30 20.80 23.84
C ILE A 41 1.51 21.26 25.06
N GLU A 42 0.42 20.59 25.43
CA GLU A 42 -0.39 20.92 26.62
C GLU A 42 0.47 20.94 27.90
N GLN A 43 1.34 19.95 28.08
CA GLN A 43 2.28 19.91 29.22
C GLN A 43 3.28 21.06 29.19
N ALA A 44 3.81 21.41 28.02
CA ALA A 44 4.75 22.52 27.85
C ALA A 44 4.09 23.88 28.12
N GLU A 45 2.84 24.07 27.66
CA GLU A 45 2.06 25.29 27.91
C GLU A 45 1.76 25.46 29.40
N GLU A 46 1.38 24.40 30.10
CA GLU A 46 1.15 24.45 31.55
C GLU A 46 2.44 24.77 32.30
N GLN A 47 3.56 24.13 31.95
CA GLN A 47 4.86 24.44 32.57
C GLN A 47 5.27 25.90 32.29
N LEU A 48 5.03 26.42 31.09
CA LEU A 48 5.27 27.83 30.76
C LEU A 48 4.41 28.77 31.62
N ARG A 49 3.14 28.42 31.85
CA ARG A 49 2.23 29.18 32.73
C ARG A 49 2.75 29.22 34.16
N LEU A 50 3.21 28.08 34.70
CA LEU A 50 3.80 27.97 36.04
C LEU A 50 5.09 28.78 36.15
N ASN A 51 5.97 28.69 35.15
CA ASN A 51 7.20 29.49 35.07
C ASN A 51 6.89 30.99 35.11
N ARG A 52 5.92 31.46 34.32
CA ARG A 52 5.48 32.87 34.29
C ARG A 52 4.94 33.32 35.64
N LYS A 53 4.12 32.49 36.30
CA LYS A 53 3.60 32.77 37.65
C LYS A 53 4.74 32.90 38.67
N SER A 54 5.71 31.99 38.64
CA SER A 54 6.85 32.04 39.56
C SER A 54 7.74 33.26 39.31
N ALA A 55 8.03 33.57 38.04
CA ALA A 55 8.81 34.75 37.67
C ALA A 55 8.13 36.06 38.12
N TYR A 56 6.81 36.17 37.95
CA TYR A 56 6.04 37.30 38.45
C TYR A 56 6.15 37.45 39.98
N ASN A 57 5.99 36.36 40.73
CA ASN A 57 6.09 36.39 42.19
C ASN A 57 7.49 36.79 42.68
N LEU A 58 8.55 36.28 42.04
CA LEU A 58 9.94 36.65 42.34
C LEU A 58 10.21 38.12 42.02
N LYS A 59 9.73 38.61 40.87
CA LYS A 59 9.86 40.02 40.47
C LYS A 59 9.18 40.95 41.48
N ARG A 60 7.94 40.65 41.86
CA ARG A 60 7.19 41.44 42.85
C ARG A 60 7.89 41.46 44.21
N ASP A 61 8.40 40.32 44.65
CA ASP A 61 9.14 40.18 45.91
C ASP A 61 10.47 40.98 45.87
N TYR A 62 11.16 40.98 44.72
CA TYR A 62 12.33 41.82 44.50
C TYR A 62 12.00 43.32 44.53
N GLU A 63 10.99 43.77 43.79
CA GLU A 63 10.56 45.19 43.75
C GLU A 63 10.14 45.70 45.14
N SER A 64 9.48 44.84 45.93
CA SER A 64 9.10 45.15 47.31
C SER A 64 10.34 45.33 48.19
N LYS A 65 11.35 44.47 48.06
CA LYS A 65 12.62 44.57 48.80
C LYS A 65 13.44 45.78 48.37
N ASP A 66 13.50 46.08 47.07
CA ASP A 66 14.20 47.25 46.56
C ASP A 66 13.57 48.55 47.08
N THR A 67 12.24 48.64 47.06
CA THR A 67 11.50 49.76 47.64
C THR A 67 11.77 49.90 49.14
N ALA A 68 11.73 48.80 49.89
CA ALA A 68 12.03 48.79 51.32
C ALA A 68 13.48 49.24 51.62
N LYS A 69 14.45 48.76 50.84
CA LYS A 69 15.85 49.16 50.94
C LYS A 69 16.03 50.66 50.67
N ASN A 70 15.40 51.19 49.62
CA ASN A 70 15.47 52.63 49.29
C ASN A 70 14.87 53.49 50.41
N GLN A 71 13.78 53.02 51.04
CA GLN A 71 13.18 53.68 52.20
C GLN A 71 14.11 53.65 53.42
N GLU A 72 14.78 52.52 53.68
CA GLU A 72 15.78 52.41 54.75
C GLU A 72 17.00 53.32 54.49
N GLU A 73 17.46 53.42 53.25
CA GLU A 73 18.54 54.33 52.85
C GLU A 73 18.14 55.79 53.06
N LEU A 74 16.92 56.17 52.68
CA LEU A 74 16.39 57.50 52.96
C LEU A 74 16.28 57.76 54.47
N ALA A 75 15.78 56.80 55.25
CA ALA A 75 15.67 56.92 56.70
C ALA A 75 17.03 57.16 57.38
N LYS A 76 18.11 56.54 56.89
CA LYS A 76 19.48 56.78 57.38
C LYS A 76 19.95 58.22 57.20
N THR A 77 19.44 58.95 56.21
CA THR A 77 19.80 60.37 55.98
C THR A 77 19.19 61.32 57.01
N VAL A 78 18.16 60.88 57.75
CA VAL A 78 17.47 61.68 58.76
C VAL A 78 18.22 61.58 60.09
N SER A 79 19.24 62.43 60.27
CA SER A 79 20.12 62.41 61.45
C SER A 79 19.97 63.62 62.40
N SER A 80 19.30 64.69 61.96
CA SER A 80 19.07 65.92 62.74
C SER A 80 17.68 66.50 62.46
N TYR A 81 17.12 67.25 63.41
CA TYR A 81 15.82 67.94 63.29
C TYR A 81 15.76 68.87 62.07
N GLU A 82 16.89 69.45 61.67
CA GLU A 82 16.99 70.33 60.50
C GLU A 82 16.81 69.58 59.15
N ASN A 83 17.02 68.26 59.13
CA ASN A 83 16.94 67.40 57.93
C ASN A 83 15.73 66.45 57.94
N THR A 84 14.69 66.71 58.76
CA THR A 84 13.50 65.85 58.78
C THR A 84 12.58 66.14 57.59
N PRO A 85 12.35 65.17 56.68
CA PRO A 85 11.40 65.34 55.59
C PRO A 85 9.96 65.43 56.12
N LYS A 86 9.08 66.15 55.43
CA LYS A 86 7.63 66.13 55.70
C LYS A 86 7.06 64.78 55.25
N VAL A 87 6.83 63.87 56.20
CA VAL A 87 6.31 62.52 55.91
C VAL A 87 4.81 62.47 56.21
N ASN A 88 4.02 61.89 55.29
CA ASN A 88 2.63 61.52 55.56
C ASN A 88 2.60 60.30 56.48
N LYS A 89 1.70 60.28 57.47
CA LYS A 89 1.48 59.08 58.30
C LYS A 89 0.98 57.94 57.42
N CYS A 90 1.81 56.90 57.24
CA CYS A 90 1.38 55.66 56.59
C CYS A 90 0.43 54.89 57.51
N TYR A 91 -0.78 54.60 57.01
CA TYR A 91 -1.73 53.73 57.69
C TYR A 91 -1.81 52.39 56.94
N HIS A 92 -1.42 51.31 57.60
CA HIS A 92 -1.53 49.96 57.07
C HIS A 92 -2.58 49.19 57.89
N PRO A 93 -3.76 48.87 57.31
CA PRO A 93 -4.83 48.15 58.01
C PRO A 93 -4.53 46.65 58.22
N ALA A 94 -3.48 46.11 57.59
CA ALA A 94 -3.08 44.71 57.72
C ALA A 94 -2.09 44.50 58.88
N LYS A 95 -2.09 43.29 59.46
CA LYS A 95 -1.09 42.90 60.47
C LYS A 95 0.31 42.92 59.87
N SER A 96 1.25 43.54 60.57
CA SER A 96 2.67 43.47 60.25
C SER A 96 3.16 42.02 60.33
N ILE A 97 4.03 41.65 59.41
CA ILE A 97 4.61 40.30 59.32
C ILE A 97 5.86 40.27 60.21
N SER A 98 6.05 39.18 60.95
CA SER A 98 7.27 38.99 61.75
C SER A 98 8.50 38.68 60.87
N PRO A 99 9.73 38.95 61.33
CA PRO A 99 10.93 38.63 60.55
C PRO A 99 11.04 37.15 60.17
N THR A 100 10.59 36.25 61.06
CA THR A 100 10.57 34.81 60.81
C THR A 100 9.58 34.44 59.70
N GLU A 101 8.37 34.98 59.74
CA GLU A 101 7.36 34.79 58.67
C GLU A 101 7.83 35.36 57.33
N TRP A 102 8.52 36.52 57.33
CA TRP A 102 9.11 37.10 56.13
C TRP A 102 10.18 36.19 55.53
N VAL A 103 11.13 35.69 56.33
CA VAL A 103 12.18 34.75 55.88
C VAL A 103 11.56 33.48 55.28
N ILE A 104 10.52 32.94 55.92
CA ILE A 104 9.80 31.76 55.42
C ILE A 104 9.15 32.08 54.06
N SER A 105 8.46 33.21 53.94
CA SER A 105 7.81 33.63 52.68
C SER A 105 8.81 33.77 51.54
N VAL A 106 9.95 34.41 51.77
CA VAL A 106 11.01 34.58 50.76
C VAL A 106 11.61 33.23 50.38
N ARG A 107 11.93 32.37 51.36
CA ARG A 107 12.48 31.03 51.10
C ARG A 107 11.51 30.19 50.28
N ASN A 108 10.22 30.21 50.60
CA ASN A 108 9.21 29.48 49.86
C ASN A 108 9.09 29.97 48.41
N ASN A 109 9.17 31.29 48.17
CA ASN A 109 9.13 31.86 46.82
C ASN A 109 10.35 31.46 45.99
N LEU A 110 11.54 31.45 46.60
CA LEU A 110 12.77 30.98 45.96
C LEU A 110 12.72 29.48 45.63
N GLN A 111 12.33 28.65 46.60
CA GLN A 111 12.18 27.21 46.40
C GLN A 111 11.17 26.88 45.31
N GLU A 112 10.07 27.63 45.24
CA GLU A 112 9.09 27.48 44.16
C GLU A 112 9.71 27.82 42.80
N GLY A 113 10.51 28.90 42.71
CA GLY A 113 11.25 29.25 41.50
C GLY A 113 12.23 28.18 41.06
N GLU A 114 13.05 27.68 41.98
CA GLU A 114 13.98 26.58 41.73
C GLU A 114 13.26 25.32 41.26
N ARG A 115 12.13 24.98 41.89
CA ARG A 115 11.28 23.85 41.48
C ARG A 115 10.77 24.00 40.05
N GLN A 116 10.27 25.17 39.67
CA GLN A 116 9.77 25.39 38.31
C GLN A 116 10.88 25.36 37.26
N ILE A 117 12.08 25.87 37.58
CA ILE A 117 13.26 25.73 36.71
C ILE A 117 13.60 24.26 36.52
N HIS A 118 13.67 23.49 37.60
CA HIS A 118 13.97 22.06 37.54
C HIS A 118 12.96 21.28 36.69
N ASN A 119 11.66 21.48 36.94
CA ASN A 119 10.59 20.85 36.17
C ASN A 119 10.69 21.22 34.68
N SER A 120 11.00 22.48 34.37
CA SER A 120 11.16 22.93 32.99
C SER A 120 12.36 22.28 32.29
N LEU A 121 13.47 22.05 32.99
CA LEU A 121 14.63 21.35 32.44
C LEU A 121 14.32 19.87 32.18
N GLN A 122 13.67 19.20 33.14
CA GLN A 122 13.24 17.81 32.98
C GLN A 122 12.26 17.65 31.81
N LEU A 123 11.26 18.53 31.72
CA LEU A 123 10.27 18.49 30.65
C LEU A 123 10.94 18.67 29.28
N ARG A 124 11.90 19.58 29.14
CA ARG A 124 12.66 19.75 27.89
C ARG A 124 13.40 18.48 27.49
N ALA A 125 14.08 17.82 28.43
CA ALA A 125 14.78 16.56 28.15
C ALA A 125 13.80 15.44 27.72
N ILE A 126 12.62 15.38 28.34
CA ILE A 126 11.56 14.43 27.94
C ILE A 126 11.06 14.75 26.53
N ILE A 127 10.81 16.03 26.22
CA ILE A 127 10.38 16.49 24.89
C ILE A 127 11.42 16.11 23.83
N GLU A 128 12.71 16.34 24.08
CA GLU A 128 13.79 15.98 23.17
C GLU A 128 13.78 14.46 22.88
N ASN A 129 13.60 13.63 23.90
CA ASN A 129 13.48 12.18 23.73
C ASN A 129 12.24 11.78 22.93
N ILE A 130 11.08 12.41 23.19
CA ILE A 130 9.85 12.17 22.44
C ILE A 130 10.06 12.51 20.96
N LEU A 131 10.67 13.65 20.65
CA LEU A 131 10.94 14.06 19.27
C LEU A 131 11.88 13.10 18.56
N ASN A 132 12.96 12.67 19.23
CA ASN A 132 13.87 11.68 18.67
C ASN A 132 13.17 10.34 18.40
N GLN A 133 12.31 9.88 19.32
CA GLN A 133 11.55 8.65 19.13
C GLN A 133 10.56 8.77 17.96
N ILE A 134 9.82 9.88 17.88
CA ILE A 134 8.89 10.16 16.77
C ILE A 134 9.64 10.10 15.44
N TYR A 135 10.80 10.76 15.35
CA TYR A 135 11.63 10.76 14.14
C TYR A 135 12.04 9.35 13.72
N GLU A 136 12.55 8.55 14.66
CA GLU A 136 12.94 7.16 14.41
C GLU A 136 11.77 6.28 13.97
N ASP A 137 10.61 6.41 14.63
CA ASP A 137 9.42 5.63 14.31
C ASP A 137 8.85 6.01 12.93
N GLN A 138 8.85 7.29 12.58
CA GLN A 138 8.43 7.78 11.26
C GLN A 138 9.34 7.26 10.14
N ILE A 139 10.66 7.30 10.32
CA ILE A 139 11.60 6.79 9.33
C ILE A 139 11.41 5.30 9.14
N LYS A 140 11.41 4.53 10.23
CA LYS A 140 11.27 3.07 10.17
C LYS A 140 9.99 2.66 9.46
N GLN A 141 8.88 3.33 9.77
CA GLN A 141 7.60 3.00 9.15
C GLN A 141 7.54 3.44 7.69
N THR A 142 7.97 4.66 7.36
CA THR A 142 8.05 5.14 5.95
C THR A 142 8.89 4.19 5.10
N GLU A 143 10.03 3.74 5.61
CA GLU A 143 10.87 2.77 4.92
C GLU A 143 10.20 1.40 4.77
N ALA A 144 9.51 0.91 5.80
CA ALA A 144 8.79 -0.35 5.75
C ALA A 144 7.67 -0.31 4.70
N THR A 145 6.86 0.76 4.68
CA THR A 145 5.83 0.98 3.67
C THR A 145 6.45 1.04 2.27
N ASN A 146 7.49 1.84 2.07
CA ASN A 146 8.16 1.97 0.77
C ASN A 146 8.73 0.65 0.27
N ARG A 147 9.35 -0.16 1.15
CA ARG A 147 9.83 -1.49 0.80
C ARG A 147 8.68 -2.42 0.40
N ALA A 148 7.57 -2.40 1.13
CA ALA A 148 6.39 -3.19 0.82
C ALA A 148 5.79 -2.82 -0.55
N ILE A 149 5.64 -1.52 -0.84
CA ILE A 149 5.15 -1.02 -2.13
C ILE A 149 6.05 -1.48 -3.28
N ARG A 150 7.37 -1.25 -3.18
CA ARG A 150 8.33 -1.66 -4.23
C ARG A 150 8.27 -3.15 -4.49
N LYS A 151 8.28 -3.96 -3.42
CA LYS A 151 8.18 -5.41 -3.53
C LYS A 151 6.88 -5.82 -4.23
N ARG A 152 5.75 -5.19 -3.89
CA ARG A 152 4.46 -5.49 -4.52
C ARG A 152 4.44 -5.13 -6.00
N ILE A 153 5.02 -3.99 -6.38
CA ILE A 153 5.19 -3.60 -7.79
C ILE A 153 6.00 -4.65 -8.54
N ASP A 154 7.14 -5.08 -7.99
CA ASP A 154 8.00 -6.08 -8.62
C ASP A 154 7.27 -7.43 -8.77
N GLU A 155 6.53 -7.88 -7.74
CA GLU A 155 5.70 -9.08 -7.80
C GLU A 155 4.62 -9.00 -8.89
N ILE A 156 3.93 -7.86 -9.02
CA ILE A 156 2.89 -7.66 -10.05
C ILE A 156 3.52 -7.65 -11.44
N ARG A 157 4.65 -6.94 -11.63
CA ARG A 157 5.38 -6.92 -12.92
C ARG A 157 5.84 -8.31 -13.32
N ASP A 158 6.40 -9.08 -12.38
CA ASP A 158 6.84 -10.44 -12.63
C ASP A 158 5.67 -11.37 -12.98
N SER A 159 4.55 -11.24 -12.26
CA SER A 159 3.34 -12.01 -12.57
C SER A 159 2.79 -11.64 -13.95
N LYS A 160 2.71 -10.36 -14.29
CA LYS A 160 2.23 -9.87 -15.59
C LYS A 160 3.10 -10.41 -16.72
N ARG A 161 4.42 -10.28 -16.61
CA ARG A 161 5.38 -10.80 -17.60
C ARG A 161 5.19 -12.29 -17.86
N LYS A 162 5.04 -13.11 -16.81
CA LYS A 162 4.80 -14.56 -16.95
C LYS A 162 3.48 -14.86 -17.66
N LEU A 163 2.43 -14.08 -17.41
CA LEU A 163 1.15 -14.22 -18.11
C LEU A 163 1.28 -13.85 -19.60
N GLU A 164 1.99 -12.76 -19.91
CA GLU A 164 2.27 -12.34 -21.29
C GLU A 164 3.11 -13.38 -22.06
N GLU A 165 4.12 -13.97 -21.41
CA GLU A 165 4.90 -15.08 -21.97
C GLU A 165 4.01 -16.29 -22.28
N ASN A 166 3.12 -16.66 -21.35
CA ASN A 166 2.18 -17.77 -21.52
C ASN A 166 1.15 -17.50 -22.62
N LEU A 167 0.66 -16.26 -22.73
CA LEU A 167 -0.20 -15.82 -23.82
C LEU A 167 0.53 -15.97 -25.17
N GLY A 168 1.80 -15.55 -25.24
CA GLY A 168 2.62 -15.71 -26.43
C GLY A 168 2.80 -17.18 -26.84
N LEU A 169 2.97 -18.10 -25.89
CA LEU A 169 3.02 -19.55 -26.15
C LEU A 169 1.67 -20.10 -26.63
N THR A 170 0.57 -19.69 -25.98
CA THR A 170 -0.79 -20.11 -26.33
C THR A 170 -1.15 -19.66 -27.75
N LEU A 171 -0.80 -18.43 -28.13
CA LEU A 171 -1.01 -17.91 -29.49
C LEU A 171 -0.20 -18.70 -30.54
N LYS A 172 1.04 -19.10 -30.22
CA LYS A 172 1.83 -19.97 -31.10
C LYS A 172 1.16 -21.34 -31.30
N GLN A 173 0.67 -21.95 -30.22
CA GLN A 173 -0.05 -23.23 -30.28
C GLN A 173 -1.34 -23.12 -31.10
N ILE A 174 -2.10 -22.05 -30.94
CA ILE A 174 -3.30 -21.76 -31.75
C ILE A 174 -2.96 -21.78 -33.25
N ILE A 175 -1.91 -21.04 -33.65
CA ILE A 175 -1.49 -20.99 -35.06
C ILE A 175 -1.06 -22.37 -35.57
N GLU A 176 -0.40 -23.18 -34.74
CA GLU A 176 0.01 -24.52 -35.09
C GLU A 176 -1.19 -25.47 -35.28
N VAL A 177 -2.17 -25.43 -34.37
CA VAL A 177 -3.40 -26.23 -34.46
C VAL A 177 -4.24 -25.80 -35.65
N GLU A 178 -4.36 -24.50 -35.94
CA GLU A 178 -5.04 -23.98 -37.14
C GLU A 178 -4.40 -24.54 -38.42
N LYS A 179 -3.07 -24.49 -38.53
CA LYS A 179 -2.34 -25.10 -39.66
C LYS A 179 -2.54 -26.62 -39.73
N ASN A 180 -2.63 -27.31 -38.59
CA ASN A 180 -2.89 -28.74 -38.56
C ASN A 180 -4.31 -29.07 -39.04
N ILE A 181 -5.32 -28.29 -38.64
CA ILE A 181 -6.69 -28.41 -39.12
C ILE A 181 -6.73 -28.25 -40.65
N ASP A 182 -6.05 -27.25 -41.21
CA ASP A 182 -6.00 -27.05 -42.66
C ASP A 182 -5.38 -28.26 -43.38
N LYS A 183 -4.27 -28.80 -42.86
CA LYS A 183 -3.66 -30.03 -43.41
C LYS A 183 -4.60 -31.23 -43.35
N ILE A 184 -5.36 -31.39 -42.26
CA ILE A 184 -6.34 -32.48 -42.13
C ILE A 184 -7.49 -32.29 -43.13
N LYS A 185 -7.97 -31.05 -43.33
CA LYS A 185 -8.99 -30.73 -44.34
C LYS A 185 -8.52 -31.08 -45.75
N ASP A 186 -7.28 -30.74 -46.09
CA ASP A 186 -6.68 -31.11 -47.37
C ASP A 186 -6.57 -32.64 -47.53
N ALA A 187 -6.18 -33.35 -46.47
CA ALA A 187 -6.15 -34.81 -46.47
C ALA A 187 -7.54 -35.43 -46.67
N ILE A 188 -8.57 -34.91 -46.01
CA ILE A 188 -9.97 -35.34 -46.20
C ILE A 188 -10.38 -35.13 -47.66
N CYS A 189 -10.08 -33.97 -48.24
CA CYS A 189 -10.37 -33.67 -49.65
C CYS A 189 -9.69 -34.67 -50.60
N ASN A 190 -8.44 -35.05 -50.33
CA ASN A 190 -7.72 -36.03 -51.13
C ASN A 190 -8.32 -37.45 -50.99
N VAL A 191 -8.69 -37.87 -49.78
CA VAL A 191 -9.36 -39.17 -49.55
C VAL A 191 -10.73 -39.20 -50.22
N LEU A 192 -11.51 -38.11 -50.17
CA LEU A 192 -12.79 -38.01 -50.86
C LEU A 192 -12.64 -38.12 -52.39
N LYS A 193 -11.64 -37.45 -52.98
CA LYS A 193 -11.34 -37.59 -54.41
C LYS A 193 -10.97 -39.03 -54.77
N ALA A 194 -10.16 -39.70 -53.95
CA ALA A 194 -9.80 -41.11 -54.15
C ALA A 194 -11.03 -42.03 -54.04
N ALA A 195 -11.91 -41.79 -53.07
CA ALA A 195 -13.15 -42.54 -52.87
C ALA A 195 -14.09 -42.40 -54.08
N GLN A 196 -14.26 -41.19 -54.62
CA GLN A 196 -15.04 -40.96 -55.84
C GLN A 196 -14.51 -41.75 -57.04
N ILE A 197 -13.19 -41.85 -57.19
CA ILE A 197 -12.58 -42.64 -58.26
C ILE A 197 -12.90 -44.12 -58.08
N VAL A 198 -12.78 -44.66 -56.86
CA VAL A 198 -13.07 -46.08 -56.58
C VAL A 198 -14.55 -46.38 -56.80
N GLU A 199 -15.45 -45.51 -56.33
CA GLU A 199 -16.90 -45.61 -56.51
C GLU A 199 -17.28 -45.56 -58.00
N ALA A 200 -16.72 -44.62 -58.76
CA ALA A 200 -16.94 -44.53 -60.20
C ALA A 200 -16.47 -45.80 -60.93
N LYS A 201 -15.29 -46.32 -60.59
CA LYS A 201 -14.77 -47.57 -61.18
C LYS A 201 -15.65 -48.76 -60.81
N GLN A 202 -16.17 -48.82 -59.59
CA GLN A 202 -17.07 -49.89 -59.13
C GLN A 202 -18.40 -49.83 -59.88
N ASN A 203 -18.99 -48.64 -60.02
CA ASN A 203 -20.22 -48.43 -60.79
C ASN A 203 -20.07 -48.84 -62.27
N ILE A 204 -18.96 -48.46 -62.92
CA ILE A 204 -18.66 -48.91 -64.30
C ILE A 204 -18.64 -50.44 -64.40
N ARG A 205 -18.06 -51.11 -63.40
CA ARG A 205 -17.99 -52.57 -63.33
C ARG A 205 -19.36 -53.21 -63.11
N ASP A 206 -20.20 -52.55 -62.31
CA ASP A 206 -21.58 -52.94 -62.06
C ASP A 206 -22.47 -52.83 -63.30
N CYS A 207 -22.15 -51.96 -64.26
CA CYS A 207 -22.89 -51.85 -65.53
C CYS A 207 -22.59 -52.97 -66.55
N ARG A 208 -21.80 -54.00 -66.20
CA ARG A 208 -21.55 -55.14 -67.09
C ARG A 208 -22.84 -55.92 -67.39
N PRO A 209 -22.99 -56.50 -68.60
CA PRO A 209 -24.10 -57.39 -68.93
C PRO A 209 -24.23 -58.51 -67.89
N VAL A 210 -25.46 -58.96 -67.62
CA VAL A 210 -25.80 -59.89 -66.52
C VAL A 210 -24.88 -61.11 -66.47
N ASN A 211 -24.51 -61.65 -67.63
CA ASN A 211 -23.73 -62.86 -67.81
C ASN A 211 -22.22 -62.64 -67.54
N GLU A 212 -21.75 -61.39 -67.58
CA GLU A 212 -20.35 -60.97 -67.47
C GLU A 212 -20.03 -60.25 -66.14
N ARG A 213 -21.00 -60.20 -65.23
CA ARG A 213 -20.89 -59.52 -63.93
C ARG A 213 -20.16 -60.41 -62.92
N THR A 214 -18.86 -60.57 -63.14
CA THR A 214 -18.01 -61.47 -62.36
C THR A 214 -17.49 -60.83 -61.07
N GLN A 215 -17.59 -61.58 -59.96
CA GLN A 215 -16.96 -61.28 -58.67
C GLN A 215 -15.56 -61.88 -58.62
N ASP A 216 -14.67 -61.34 -59.42
CA ASP A 216 -13.27 -61.75 -59.53
C ASP A 216 -12.36 -60.98 -58.53
N ALA A 217 -11.07 -61.31 -58.52
CA ALA A 217 -10.10 -60.65 -57.65
C ALA A 217 -10.11 -59.11 -57.71
N PRO A 218 -10.19 -58.46 -58.89
CA PRO A 218 -10.37 -57.01 -58.99
C PRO A 218 -11.62 -56.47 -58.30
N TYR A 219 -12.76 -57.16 -58.37
CA TYR A 219 -13.98 -56.75 -57.66
C TYR A 219 -13.75 -56.71 -56.14
N TYR A 220 -13.19 -57.77 -55.56
CA TYR A 220 -12.91 -57.84 -54.13
C TYR A 220 -11.88 -56.78 -53.68
N ARG A 221 -10.84 -56.52 -54.49
CA ARG A 221 -9.88 -55.45 -54.18
C ARG A 221 -10.51 -54.06 -54.17
N MET A 222 -11.48 -53.77 -55.03
CA MET A 222 -12.18 -52.48 -55.05
C MET A 222 -13.08 -52.31 -53.82
N LEU A 223 -13.72 -53.39 -53.38
CA LEU A 223 -14.52 -53.41 -52.15
C LEU A 223 -13.66 -53.18 -50.90
N GLU A 224 -12.50 -53.85 -50.82
CA GLU A 224 -11.51 -53.65 -49.76
C GLU A 224 -11.01 -52.19 -49.75
N GLN A 225 -10.59 -51.67 -50.90
CA GLN A 225 -10.15 -50.29 -51.03
C GLN A 225 -11.24 -49.27 -50.63
N SER A 226 -12.51 -49.54 -50.95
CA SER A 226 -13.63 -48.69 -50.53
C SER A 226 -13.79 -48.67 -49.01
N ASN A 227 -13.66 -49.83 -48.35
CA ASN A 227 -13.68 -49.93 -46.90
C ASN A 227 -12.49 -49.22 -46.24
N ASP A 228 -11.28 -49.36 -46.79
CA ASP A 228 -10.08 -48.69 -46.29
C ASP A 228 -10.25 -47.17 -46.36
N LEU A 229 -10.69 -46.63 -47.51
CA LEU A 229 -10.93 -45.20 -47.67
C LEU A 229 -12.03 -44.68 -46.73
N ARG A 230 -13.06 -45.49 -46.44
CA ARG A 230 -14.09 -45.15 -45.44
C ARG A 230 -13.50 -45.09 -44.02
N ASN A 231 -12.63 -46.03 -43.67
CA ASN A 231 -11.94 -46.05 -42.37
C ASN A 231 -10.99 -44.86 -42.21
N ASP A 232 -10.22 -44.54 -43.25
CA ASP A 232 -9.33 -43.37 -43.30
C ASP A 232 -10.13 -42.08 -43.13
N LEU A 233 -11.26 -41.96 -43.84
CA LEU A 233 -12.14 -40.81 -43.73
C LEU A 233 -12.72 -40.66 -42.32
N SER A 234 -13.18 -41.77 -41.71
CA SER A 234 -13.66 -41.78 -40.32
C SER A 234 -12.58 -41.34 -39.35
N THR A 235 -11.33 -41.81 -39.55
CA THR A 235 -10.18 -41.45 -38.72
C THR A 235 -9.83 -39.96 -38.86
N LEU A 236 -9.82 -39.43 -40.08
CA LEU A 236 -9.56 -38.02 -40.34
C LEU A 236 -10.66 -37.12 -39.77
N HIS A 237 -11.92 -37.53 -39.86
CA HIS A 237 -13.04 -36.83 -39.23
C HIS A 237 -12.95 -36.81 -37.70
N HIS A 238 -12.46 -37.88 -37.08
CA HIS A 238 -12.20 -37.87 -35.64
C HIS A 238 -11.08 -36.90 -35.27
N LYS A 239 -9.97 -36.92 -36.03
CA LYS A 239 -8.81 -36.03 -35.82
C LYS A 239 -9.14 -34.55 -36.00
N ILE A 240 -9.94 -34.19 -37.00
CA ILE A 240 -10.37 -32.79 -37.19
C ILE A 240 -11.26 -32.34 -36.03
N HIS A 241 -12.20 -33.16 -35.58
CA HIS A 241 -13.06 -32.83 -34.44
C HIS A 241 -12.24 -32.64 -33.15
N ASP A 242 -11.26 -33.51 -32.88
CA ASP A 242 -10.37 -33.35 -31.72
C ASP A 242 -9.52 -32.07 -31.81
N SER A 243 -8.99 -31.76 -33.00
CA SER A 243 -8.21 -30.53 -33.23
C SER A 243 -9.06 -29.26 -33.10
N GLU A 244 -10.31 -29.28 -33.58
CA GLU A 244 -11.26 -28.17 -33.41
C GLU A 244 -11.65 -27.96 -31.95
N ARG A 245 -11.81 -29.05 -31.19
CA ARG A 245 -12.03 -28.98 -29.73
C ARG A 245 -10.83 -28.39 -29.02
N GLU A 246 -9.62 -28.82 -29.37
CA GLU A 246 -8.38 -28.28 -28.82
C GLU A 246 -8.25 -26.77 -29.11
N LEU A 247 -8.50 -26.36 -30.35
CA LEU A 247 -8.48 -24.95 -30.75
C LEU A 247 -9.46 -24.12 -29.92
N LYS A 248 -10.68 -24.63 -29.70
CA LYS A 248 -11.69 -23.95 -28.86
C LYS A 248 -11.20 -23.78 -27.41
N ASN A 249 -10.52 -24.79 -26.86
CA ASN A 249 -9.98 -24.72 -25.51
C ASN A 249 -8.82 -23.71 -25.42
N LEU A 250 -7.92 -23.70 -26.41
CA LEU A 250 -6.84 -22.72 -26.48
C LEU A 250 -7.36 -21.28 -26.61
N ARG A 251 -8.40 -21.06 -27.40
CA ARG A 251 -9.05 -19.75 -27.55
C ARG A 251 -9.71 -19.26 -26.26
N ARG A 252 -10.31 -20.15 -25.47
CA ARG A 252 -10.82 -19.81 -24.13
C ARG A 252 -9.66 -19.40 -23.22
N ARG A 253 -8.60 -20.21 -23.18
CA ARG A 253 -7.42 -19.92 -22.38
C ARG A 253 -6.75 -18.60 -22.76
N GLN A 254 -6.75 -18.24 -24.05
CA GLN A 254 -6.29 -16.94 -24.53
C GLN A 254 -7.07 -15.80 -23.86
N LEU A 255 -8.41 -15.86 -23.88
CA LEU A 255 -9.27 -14.83 -23.28
C LEU A 255 -9.03 -14.72 -21.76
N ASP A 256 -8.94 -15.86 -21.07
CA ASP A 256 -8.66 -15.88 -19.63
C ASP A 256 -7.31 -15.19 -19.31
N LEU A 257 -6.27 -15.48 -20.10
CA LEU A 257 -4.95 -14.86 -19.93
C LEU A 257 -4.98 -13.35 -20.22
N GLU A 258 -5.70 -12.91 -21.25
CA GLU A 258 -5.87 -11.49 -21.58
C GLU A 258 -6.58 -10.73 -20.45
N GLU A 259 -7.63 -11.32 -19.86
CA GLU A 259 -8.32 -10.77 -18.69
C GLU A 259 -7.39 -10.68 -17.48
N GLU A 260 -6.65 -11.74 -17.16
CA GLU A 260 -5.68 -11.75 -16.05
C GLU A 260 -4.58 -10.68 -16.24
N ILE A 261 -4.07 -10.50 -17.46
CA ILE A 261 -3.07 -9.45 -17.79
C ILE A 261 -3.68 -8.06 -17.59
N GLN A 262 -4.94 -7.86 -17.95
CA GLN A 262 -5.62 -6.58 -17.78
C GLN A 262 -5.80 -6.26 -16.30
N LEU A 263 -6.19 -7.23 -15.47
CA LEU A 263 -6.28 -7.07 -14.01
C LEU A 263 -4.92 -6.68 -13.41
N LYS A 264 -3.83 -7.37 -13.81
CA LYS A 264 -2.48 -7.05 -13.36
C LYS A 264 -2.03 -5.66 -13.81
N SER A 265 -2.43 -5.23 -15.00
CA SER A 265 -2.14 -3.90 -15.52
C SER A 265 -2.87 -2.80 -14.75
N ASN A 266 -4.15 -3.00 -14.41
CA ASN A 266 -4.89 -2.09 -13.54
C ASN A 266 -4.21 -1.97 -12.17
N SER A 267 -3.91 -3.11 -11.55
CA SER A 267 -3.21 -3.15 -10.26
C SER A 267 -1.86 -2.43 -10.31
N LEU A 268 -1.07 -2.65 -11.37
CA LEU A 268 0.22 -2.00 -11.53
C LEU A 268 0.08 -0.47 -11.66
N ASN A 269 -0.90 0.01 -12.42
CA ASN A 269 -1.17 1.45 -12.54
C ASN A 269 -1.53 2.06 -11.19
N ILE A 270 -2.37 1.40 -10.39
CA ILE A 270 -2.74 1.87 -9.05
C ILE A 270 -1.52 2.00 -8.13
N GLU A 271 -0.59 1.04 -8.20
CA GLU A 271 0.63 1.04 -7.38
C GLU A 271 1.66 2.07 -7.87
N GLU A 272 1.86 2.23 -9.19
CA GLU A 272 2.89 3.09 -9.77
C GLU A 272 2.54 4.58 -9.76
N VAL A 273 1.26 4.94 -9.93
CA VAL A 273 0.79 6.34 -10.02
C VAL A 273 1.06 7.15 -8.75
N GLN A 274 1.37 6.50 -7.62
CA GLN A 274 1.64 7.17 -6.33
C GLN A 274 3.08 7.00 -5.81
N VAL A 275 3.97 6.35 -6.56
CA VAL A 275 5.42 6.31 -6.24
C VAL A 275 6.16 7.53 -6.82
N GLN A 276 5.51 8.31 -7.70
CA GLN A 276 5.98 9.60 -8.21
C GLN A 276 5.58 10.76 -7.30
#